data_AF-A0A947B5K6-F1
#
_entry.id   AF-A0A947B5K6-F1
#
_cell.length_a   1.000
_cell.length_b   1.000
_cell.length_c   1.000
_cell.angle_alpha   90.00
_cell.angle_beta   90.00
_cell.angle_gamma   90.00
#
_symmetry.space_group_name_H-M   'P 1'
#
loop_
_entity.id
_entity.type
_entity.pdbx_description
1 polymer ?
#
loop_
_entity_poly.entity_id
_entity_poly.type
_entity_poly.pdbx_seq_one_letter_code
_entity_poly.pdbx_strand_id
1 'polypeptide(L)'
;MELDKLNADLQIELDELRKEVEEKNQKISDFESNMETLFLHHESFYLEDGELKKLFGADHIFSVTHVSYDVIHTIFNNKRILLGLGEYITFQQNGNRCRLLLEKANPNNGGYFSVLCDK
;
A
#
# COMPACT_ATOMS: atom_id res chain seq x y z
N MET A 1 -51.48 0.27 -17.32
CA MET A 1 -51.75 0.84 -15.97
C MET A 1 -50.86 0.23 -14.89
N GLU A 2 -50.76 -1.11 -14.73
CA GLU A 2 -49.78 -1.69 -13.78
C GLU A 2 -48.33 -1.63 -14.28
N LEU A 3 -48.12 -1.83 -15.59
CA LEU A 3 -46.78 -1.77 -16.21
C LEU A 3 -46.17 -0.36 -16.15
N ASP A 4 -46.99 0.68 -16.37
CA ASP A 4 -46.55 2.07 -16.34
C ASP A 4 -46.16 2.51 -14.92
N LYS A 5 -46.86 1.98 -13.91
CA LYS A 5 -46.55 2.23 -12.51
C LYS A 5 -45.26 1.52 -12.09
N LEU A 6 -45.09 0.25 -12.47
CA LEU A 6 -43.84 -0.50 -12.21
C LEU A 6 -42.63 0.17 -12.88
N ASN A 7 -42.80 0.68 -14.10
CA ASN A 7 -41.72 1.36 -14.82
C ASN A 7 -41.36 2.71 -14.16
N ALA A 8 -42.34 3.42 -13.60
CA ALA A 8 -42.10 4.63 -12.83
C ALA A 8 -41.37 4.32 -11.50
N ASP A 9 -41.80 3.28 -10.79
CA ASP A 9 -41.19 2.86 -9.51
C ASP A 9 -39.73 2.41 -9.70
N LEU A 10 -39.44 1.63 -10.76
CA LEU A 10 -38.07 1.23 -11.13
C LEU A 10 -37.18 2.41 -11.51
N GLN A 11 -37.75 3.42 -12.17
CA GLN A 11 -37.00 4.61 -12.55
C GLN A 11 -36.58 5.43 -11.32
N ILE A 12 -37.46 5.51 -10.30
CA ILE A 12 -37.17 6.16 -9.02
C ILE A 12 -36.04 5.42 -8.30
N GLU A 13 -36.11 4.09 -8.20
CA GLU A 13 -35.09 3.28 -7.53
C GLU A 13 -33.71 3.38 -8.24
N LEU A 14 -33.71 3.42 -9.58
CA LEU A 14 -32.49 3.65 -10.36
C LEU A 14 -31.87 5.02 -10.11
N ASP A 15 -32.69 6.07 -10.00
CA ASP A 15 -32.21 7.43 -9.74
C ASP A 15 -31.69 7.57 -8.30
N GLU A 16 -32.31 6.89 -7.32
CA GLU A 16 -31.83 6.81 -5.94
C GLU A 16 -30.48 6.08 -5.85
N LEU A 17 -30.35 4.92 -6.50
CA LEU A 17 -29.10 4.16 -6.54
C LEU A 17 -27.98 4.93 -7.22
N ARG A 18 -28.26 5.65 -8.32
CA ARG A 18 -27.28 6.51 -8.99
C ARG A 18 -26.77 7.59 -8.06
N LYS A 19 -27.67 8.23 -7.32
CA LYS A 19 -27.30 9.25 -6.34
C LYS A 19 -26.44 8.67 -5.21
N GLU A 20 -26.76 7.48 -4.72
CA GLU A 20 -25.96 6.82 -3.67
C GLU A 20 -24.55 6.46 -4.17
N VAL A 21 -24.43 5.98 -5.41
CA VAL A 21 -23.13 5.69 -6.04
C VAL A 21 -22.31 6.97 -6.21
N GLU A 22 -22.93 8.06 -6.64
CA GLU A 22 -22.26 9.35 -6.80
C GLU A 22 -21.77 9.90 -5.45
N GLU A 23 -22.58 9.81 -4.40
CA GLU A 23 -22.18 10.19 -3.03
C GLU A 23 -21.04 9.33 -2.49
N LYS A 24 -21.04 8.01 -2.74
CA LYS A 24 -19.95 7.12 -2.32
C LYS A 24 -18.67 7.38 -3.10
N ASN A 25 -18.76 7.61 -4.41
CA ASN A 25 -17.60 7.95 -5.24
C ASN A 25 -16.98 9.28 -4.80
N GLN A 26 -17.80 10.27 -4.44
CA GLN A 26 -17.32 11.52 -3.88
C GLN A 26 -16.59 11.28 -2.55
N LYS A 27 -17.16 10.49 -1.63
CA LYS A 27 -16.49 10.14 -0.36
C LYS A 27 -15.16 9.41 -0.56
N ILE A 28 -15.08 8.52 -1.55
CA ILE A 28 -13.82 7.82 -1.89
C ILE A 28 -12.81 8.84 -2.40
N SER A 29 -13.20 9.70 -3.34
CA SER A 29 -12.32 10.74 -3.87
C SER A 29 -11.83 11.71 -2.79
N ASP A 30 -12.71 12.11 -1.87
CA ASP A 30 -12.36 12.97 -0.73
C ASP A 30 -11.41 12.24 0.23
N PHE A 31 -11.63 10.95 0.48
CA PHE A 31 -10.73 10.13 1.30
C PHE A 31 -9.36 9.97 0.65
N GLU A 32 -9.30 9.70 -0.65
CA GLU A 32 -8.06 9.59 -1.42
C GLU A 32 -7.28 10.92 -1.41
N SER A 33 -7.96 12.04 -1.65
CA SER A 33 -7.37 13.39 -1.58
C SER A 33 -6.86 13.73 -0.18
N ASN A 34 -7.63 13.38 0.86
CA ASN A 34 -7.20 13.55 2.25
C ASN A 34 -6.00 12.65 2.58
N MET A 35 -5.97 11.41 2.09
CA MET A 35 -4.81 10.51 2.24
C MET A 35 -3.58 11.08 1.53
N GLU A 36 -3.71 11.57 0.29
CA GLU A 36 -2.63 12.25 -0.43
C GLU A 36 -2.12 13.47 0.36
N THR A 37 -3.04 14.27 0.91
CA THR A 37 -2.68 15.44 1.72
C THR A 37 -2.02 15.03 3.04
N LEU A 38 -2.51 13.98 3.71
CA LEU A 38 -1.88 13.41 4.90
C LEU A 38 -0.50 12.84 4.58
N PHE A 39 -0.30 12.19 3.43
CA PHE A 39 1.02 11.75 2.98
C PHE A 39 1.96 12.92 2.66
N LEU A 40 1.41 14.04 2.17
CA LEU A 40 2.16 15.26 1.87
C LEU A 40 2.47 16.11 3.11
N HIS A 41 1.69 15.99 4.20
CA HIS A 41 1.75 16.91 5.36
C HIS A 41 1.97 16.24 6.72
N HIS A 42 1.80 14.92 6.84
CA HIS A 42 2.34 14.17 7.96
C HIS A 42 3.73 13.64 7.61
N GLU A 43 4.57 13.60 8.64
CA GLU A 43 5.79 12.82 8.70
C GLU A 43 5.44 11.35 8.39
N SER A 44 5.38 11.04 7.10
CA SER A 44 5.29 9.70 6.58
C SER A 44 6.53 8.96 7.09
N PHE A 45 6.33 7.96 7.95
CA PHE A 45 7.42 7.39 8.74
C PHE A 45 8.47 6.76 7.83
N TYR A 46 9.63 7.41 7.77
CA TYR A 46 10.84 6.84 7.21
C TYR A 46 11.35 5.80 8.19
N LEU A 47 11.32 4.52 7.80
CA LEU A 47 11.95 3.50 8.61
C LEU A 47 13.47 3.65 8.45
N GLU A 48 14.10 4.24 9.45
CA GLU A 48 15.56 4.28 9.51
C GLU A 48 16.12 2.86 9.58
N ASP A 49 17.37 2.68 9.16
CA ASP A 49 18.08 1.39 9.17
C ASP A 49 17.98 0.66 10.53
N GLY A 50 17.96 1.43 11.62
CA GLY A 50 17.77 0.93 12.99
C GLY A 50 16.37 0.42 13.30
N GLU A 51 15.33 0.95 12.66
CA GLU A 51 13.94 0.54 12.84
C GLU A 51 13.63 -0.74 12.06
N LEU A 52 14.20 -0.88 10.86
CA LEU A 52 14.17 -2.14 10.10
C LEU A 52 14.82 -3.26 10.91
N LYS A 53 15.99 -3.02 11.52
CA LYS A 53 16.66 -4.02 12.39
C LYS A 53 15.82 -4.40 13.62
N LYS A 54 15.00 -3.48 14.17
CA LYS A 54 14.08 -3.79 15.27
C LYS A 54 12.89 -4.64 14.81
N LEU A 55 12.36 -4.35 13.62
CA LEU A 55 11.19 -5.05 13.06
C LEU A 55 11.52 -6.47 12.59
N PHE A 56 12.69 -6.63 11.97
CA PHE A 56 13.11 -7.90 11.39
C PHE A 56 14.05 -8.69 12.31
N GLY A 57 14.61 -8.07 13.35
CA GLY A 57 15.64 -8.68 14.20
C GLY A 57 17.04 -8.52 13.61
N ALA A 58 18.05 -8.49 14.47
CA ALA A 58 19.45 -8.25 14.08
C ALA A 58 20.04 -9.32 13.15
N ASP A 59 19.43 -10.51 13.09
CA ASP A 59 19.85 -11.61 12.22
C ASP A 59 19.60 -11.31 10.73
N HIS A 60 18.64 -10.41 10.46
CA HIS A 60 18.34 -9.91 9.14
C HIS A 60 18.99 -8.53 9.00
N ILE A 61 20.27 -8.50 8.61
CA ILE A 61 20.96 -7.22 8.30
C ILE A 61 20.29 -6.60 7.09
N PHE A 62 19.51 -5.55 7.36
CA PHE A 62 18.92 -4.66 6.37
C PHE A 62 19.81 -3.44 6.17
N SER A 63 19.95 -3.04 4.91
CA SER A 63 20.27 -1.68 4.50
C SER A 63 19.55 -1.39 3.19
N VAL A 64 19.18 -0.14 2.93
CA VAL A 64 18.50 0.27 1.69
C VAL A 64 19.30 1.39 1.05
N THR A 65 19.66 1.24 -0.21
CA THR A 65 20.36 2.25 -1.02
C THR A 65 19.59 2.44 -2.31
N HIS A 66 19.24 3.68 -2.63
CA HIS A 66 18.45 3.96 -3.83
C HIS A 66 19.23 3.76 -5.12
N VAL A 67 18.52 3.28 -6.14
CA VAL A 67 19.01 3.25 -7.52
C VAL A 67 18.14 4.13 -8.42
N SER A 68 16.81 4.08 -8.29
CA SER A 68 15.87 4.92 -9.06
C SER A 68 14.50 5.08 -8.36
N TYR A 69 13.52 5.70 -9.04
CA TYR A 69 12.15 5.85 -8.56
C TYR A 69 11.41 4.53 -8.37
N ASP A 70 11.81 3.47 -9.10
CA ASP A 70 11.09 2.20 -9.08
C ASP A 70 11.92 1.05 -8.50
N VAL A 71 13.17 1.31 -8.13
CA VAL A 71 14.14 0.25 -7.80
C VAL A 71 15.06 0.68 -6.67
N ILE A 72 15.23 -0.22 -5.71
CA ILE A 72 16.17 -0.07 -4.61
C ILE A 72 17.19 -1.21 -4.58
N HIS A 73 18.39 -0.91 -4.11
CA HIS A 73 19.28 -1.91 -3.55
C HIS A 73 18.93 -2.12 -2.09
N THR A 74 18.79 -3.36 -1.67
CA THR A 74 18.75 -3.71 -0.26
C THR A 74 19.74 -4.82 0.06
N ILE A 75 20.30 -4.83 1.27
CA ILE A 75 21.01 -5.99 1.80
C ILE A 75 20.03 -6.76 2.67
N PHE A 76 19.91 -8.06 2.47
CA PHE A 76 19.11 -8.95 3.30
C PHE A 76 19.88 -10.25 3.53
N ASN A 77 20.09 -10.66 4.79
CA ASN A 77 20.89 -11.84 5.15
C ASN A 77 22.28 -11.85 4.48
N ASN A 78 22.98 -10.72 4.52
CA ASN A 78 24.29 -10.52 3.87
C ASN A 78 24.29 -10.71 2.34
N LYS A 79 23.12 -10.72 1.70
CA LYS A 79 22.99 -10.74 0.24
C LYS A 79 22.47 -9.41 -0.24
N ARG A 80 23.13 -8.86 -1.26
CA ARG A 80 22.66 -7.67 -1.97
C ARG A 80 21.56 -8.10 -2.95
N ILE A 81 20.40 -7.46 -2.84
CA ILE A 81 19.20 -7.72 -3.62
C ILE A 81 18.81 -6.40 -4.29
N LEU A 82 18.53 -6.46 -5.59
CA LEU A 82 17.86 -5.38 -6.31
C LEU A 82 16.36 -5.69 -6.23
N LEU A 83 15.56 -4.74 -5.76
CA LEU A 83 14.13 -4.94 -5.59
C LEU A 83 13.37 -3.83 -6.33
N GLY A 84 12.55 -4.24 -7.28
CA GLY A 84 11.62 -3.36 -8.00
C GLY A 84 10.29 -3.18 -7.28
N LEU A 85 9.53 -2.15 -7.66
CA LEU A 85 8.17 -1.96 -7.17
C LEU A 85 7.30 -3.20 -7.46
N GLY A 86 6.55 -3.66 -6.46
CA GLY A 86 5.74 -4.86 -6.53
C GLY A 86 6.52 -6.16 -6.34
N GLU A 87 7.85 -6.12 -6.28
CA GLU A 87 8.67 -7.28 -5.97
C GLU A 87 8.80 -7.48 -4.45
N TYR A 88 9.06 -8.72 -4.05
CA TYR A 88 9.17 -9.08 -2.64
C TYR A 88 10.33 -10.02 -2.34
N ILE A 89 10.84 -9.91 -1.12
CA ILE A 89 11.81 -10.84 -0.54
C ILE A 89 11.06 -11.82 0.35
N THR A 90 11.23 -13.12 0.12
CA THR A 90 10.65 -14.14 1.02
C THR A 90 11.61 -14.45 2.16
N PHE A 91 11.09 -14.55 3.38
CA PHE A 91 11.83 -14.90 4.58
C PHE A 91 11.01 -15.73 5.56
N GLN A 92 11.63 -16.22 6.62
CA GLN A 92 10.97 -16.94 7.71
C GLN A 92 11.03 -16.07 8.96
N GLN A 93 9.90 -15.85 9.61
CA GLN A 93 9.84 -15.10 10.88
C GLN A 93 8.92 -15.85 11.85
N ASN A 94 9.44 -16.20 13.02
CA ASN A 94 8.69 -16.92 14.06
C ASN A 94 8.00 -18.21 13.56
N GLY A 95 8.63 -18.93 12.62
CA GLY A 95 8.09 -20.15 12.03
C GLY A 95 7.09 -19.94 10.88
N ASN A 96 6.76 -18.69 10.55
CA ASN A 96 5.87 -18.36 9.44
C ASN A 96 6.67 -17.91 8.22
N ARG A 97 6.18 -18.28 7.03
CA ARG A 97 6.71 -17.76 5.78
C ARG A 97 6.19 -16.34 5.58
N CYS A 98 7.11 -15.39 5.46
CA CYS A 98 6.81 -13.98 5.26
C CYS A 98 7.37 -13.46 3.95
N ARG A 99 6.80 -12.36 3.47
CA ARG A 99 7.19 -11.62 2.27
C ARG A 99 7.36 -10.16 2.64
N LEU A 100 8.48 -9.56 2.27
CA LEU A 100 8.74 -8.13 2.36
C LEU A 100 8.55 -7.53 0.97
N LEU A 101 7.42 -6.88 0.73
CA LEU A 101 7.01 -6.29 -0.53
C LEU A 101 7.48 -4.83 -0.61
N LEU A 102 8.13 -4.43 -1.69
CA LEU A 102 8.38 -3.01 -1.98
C LEU A 102 7.15 -2.41 -2.65
N GLU A 103 6.49 -1.49 -1.97
CA GLU A 103 5.28 -0.85 -2.48
C GLU A 103 5.55 0.52 -3.10
N LYS A 104 6.55 1.26 -2.61
CA LYS A 104 7.02 2.53 -3.20
C LYS A 104 8.53 2.67 -3.03
N ALA A 105 9.17 3.43 -3.90
CA ALA A 105 10.57 3.81 -3.76
C ALA A 105 10.71 5.31 -3.99
N ASN A 106 11.43 5.98 -3.10
CA ASN A 106 11.69 7.42 -3.17
C ASN A 106 13.20 7.66 -3.31
N PRO A 107 13.69 8.20 -4.43
CA PRO A 107 15.12 8.40 -4.67
C PRO A 107 15.83 9.22 -3.59
N ASN A 108 15.10 10.10 -2.90
CA ASN A 108 15.66 10.97 -1.89
C ASN A 108 15.61 10.35 -0.49
N ASN A 109 14.75 9.34 -0.29
CA ASN A 109 14.12 9.15 1.02
C ASN A 109 13.71 7.69 1.34
N GLY A 110 14.23 6.67 0.66
CA GLY A 110 14.01 5.28 1.11
C GLY A 110 12.96 4.49 0.30
N GLY A 111 12.87 3.20 0.60
CA GLY A 111 11.84 2.30 0.10
C GLY A 111 10.72 2.13 1.12
N TYR A 112 9.48 2.05 0.65
CA TYR A 112 8.31 1.73 1.44
C TYR A 112 8.01 0.23 1.33
N PHE A 113 7.94 -0.45 2.48
CA PHE A 113 7.76 -1.90 2.50
C PHE A 113 6.58 -2.35 3.36
N SER A 114 5.92 -3.39 2.88
CA SER A 114 4.90 -4.13 3.62
C SER A 114 5.38 -5.53 3.94
N VAL A 115 4.99 -6.05 5.11
CA VAL A 115 5.29 -7.42 5.53
C VAL A 115 4.02 -8.26 5.51
N LEU A 116 4.05 -9.34 4.74
CA LEU A 116 2.93 -10.27 4.57
C LEU A 116 3.38 -11.66 5.02
N CYS A 117 2.80 -12.17 6.11
CA CYS A 117 3.10 -13.51 6.63
C CYS A 117 1.90 -14.44 6.44
N ASP A 118 2.17 -15.64 5.93
CA ASP A 118 1.18 -16.72 5.86
C ASP A 118 0.99 -17.27 7.29
N LYS A 119 -0.26 -17.34 7.77
CA LYS A 119 -0.61 -17.88 9.10
C LYS A 119 -0.77 -19.40 9.07
#